data_AF-A0A7Y6JSC2-F1
#
_entry.id   AF-A0A7Y6JSC2-F1
#
_cell.length_a   1.000
_cell.length_b   1.000
_cell.length_c   1.000
_cell.angle_alpha   90.00
_cell.angle_beta   90.00
_cell.angle_gamma   90.00
#
_symmetry.space_group_name_H-M   'P 1'
#
loop_
_entity.id
_entity.type
_entity.pdbx_description
1 polymer ?
#
loop_
_entity_poly.entity_id
_entity_poly.type
_entity_poly.pdbx_seq_one_letter_code
_entity_poly.pdbx_strand_id
1 'polypeptide(L)' 'MSILVSKDTRLICQGFTGAQGTFHSEQAISYGTKMVGGVTPG' A
#
# COMPACT_ATOMS: atom_id res chain seq x y z
N MET A 1 -8.52 -8.99 -15.72
CA MET A 1 -9.30 -8.80 -14.48
C MET A 1 -8.95 -9.95 -13.56
N SER A 2 -8.39 -9.68 -12.39
CA SER A 2 -8.11 -10.67 -11.34
C SER A 2 -9.29 -10.74 -10.35
N ILE A 3 -9.37 -11.80 -9.56
CA ILE A 3 -10.56 -12.11 -8.74
C ILE A 3 -10.76 -11.12 -7.59
N LEU A 4 -9.69 -10.71 -6.89
CA LEU A 4 -9.77 -9.92 -5.65
C LEU A 4 -9.23 -8.50 -5.76
N VAL A 5 -8.09 -8.32 -6.43
CA VAL A 5 -7.38 -7.04 -6.52
C VAL A 5 -7.10 -6.71 -7.97
N SER A 6 -7.14 -5.44 -8.33
CA SER A 6 -6.86 -4.95 -9.68
C SER A 6 -6.15 -3.58 -9.60
N LYS A 7 -5.79 -3.03 -10.76
CA LYS A 7 -5.22 -1.67 -10.85
C LYS A 7 -6.10 -0.57 -10.24
N ASP A 8 -7.40 -0.82 -10.10
CA ASP A 8 -8.37 0.15 -9.57
C ASP A 8 -8.54 0.03 -8.05
N THR A 9 -8.00 -1.03 -7.43
CA THR A 9 -8.04 -1.26 -5.99
C THR A 9 -7.32 -0.14 -5.24
N ARG A 10 -8.04 0.54 -4.35
CA ARG A 10 -7.46 1.57 -3.46
C ARG A 10 -6.94 0.89 -2.19
N LEU A 11 -5.64 0.94 -1.96
CA LEU A 11 -4.97 0.25 -0.86
C LEU A 11 -4.53 1.22 0.24
N ILE A 12 -4.71 0.83 1.50
CA ILE A 12 -4.12 1.49 2.67
C ILE A 12 -3.19 0.55 3.41
N CYS A 13 -2.12 1.07 4.01
CA CYS A 13 -1.22 0.29 4.86
C CYS A 13 -1.39 0.71 6.33
N GLN A 14 -1.62 -0.26 7.22
CA GLN A 14 -1.54 -0.04 8.66
C GLN A 14 -0.12 -0.32 9.15
N GLY A 15 0.45 0.56 9.97
CA GLY A 15 1.88 0.61 10.28
C GLY A 15 2.70 1.30 9.18
N PHE A 16 2.11 2.23 8.42
CA PHE A 16 2.70 2.81 7.21
C PHE A 16 4.04 3.52 7.45
N THR A 17 4.18 4.20 8.59
CA THR A 17 5.39 4.93 8.95
C THR A 17 6.45 4.07 9.65
N GLY A 18 6.21 2.76 9.82
CA GLY A 18 7.23 1.82 10.28
C GLY A 18 8.22 1.46 9.17
N ALA A 19 9.45 1.08 9.52
CA ALA A 19 10.52 0.81 8.55
C ALA A 19 10.11 -0.19 7.43
N GLN A 20 9.46 -1.29 7.80
CA GLN A 20 8.99 -2.29 6.83
C GLN A 20 7.75 -1.83 6.06
N GLY A 21 6.84 -1.11 6.73
CA GLY A 21 5.65 -0.54 6.09
C GLY A 21 6.01 0.45 5.00
N THR A 22 6.99 1.32 5.27
CA THR A 22 7.53 2.28 4.29
C THR A 22 8.24 1.55 3.15
N PHE A 23 9.18 0.65 3.45
CA PHE A 23 9.96 -0.07 2.43
C PHE A 23 9.09 -0.85 1.43
N HIS A 24 8.10 -1.60 1.91
CA HIS A 24 7.21 -2.36 1.01
C HIS A 24 6.20 -1.47 0.28
N SER A 25 5.74 -0.38 0.92
CA SER A 25 4.81 0.54 0.28
C SER A 25 5.44 1.28 -0.89
N GLU A 26 6.70 1.70 -0.76
CA GLU A 26 7.46 2.33 -1.86
C GLU A 26 7.57 1.40 -3.07
N GLN A 27 7.89 0.13 -2.84
CA GLN A 27 7.94 -0.88 -3.90
C GLN A 27 6.56 -1.12 -4.52
N ALA A 28 5.51 -1.21 -3.71
CA ALA A 28 4.15 -1.40 -4.21
C ALA A 28 3.70 -0.22 -5.10
N ILE A 29 4.04 1.02 -4.71
CA ILE A 29 3.77 2.23 -5.52
C ILE A 29 4.56 2.17 -6.83
N SER A 30 5.86 1.85 -6.77
CA SER A 30 6.72 1.69 -7.96
C SER A 30 6.19 0.64 -8.93
N TYR A 31 5.61 -0.44 -8.39
CA TYR A 31 4.96 -1.50 -9.17
C TYR A 31 3.60 -1.09 -9.77
N GLY A 32 3.06 0.08 -9.42
CA GLY A 32 1.78 0.58 -9.94
C GLY A 32 0.56 0.29 -9.05
N THR A 33 0.78 -0.10 -7.78
CA THR A 33 -0.30 -0.25 -6.81
C THR A 33 -0.84 1.12 -6.41
N LYS A 34 -2.17 1.28 -6.41
CA LYS A 34 -2.83 2.53 -6.03
C LYS A 34 -2.93 2.66 -4.51
N MET A 35 -1.81 3.03 -3.88
CA MET A 35 -1.76 3.42 -2.47
C MET A 35 -2.48 4.75 -2.27
N VAL A 36 -3.44 4.81 -1.35
CA VAL A 36 -4.22 6.03 -1.05
C VAL A 36 -3.94 6.62 0.34
N GLY A 37 -3.10 5.95 1.13
CA GLY A 37 -2.68 6.44 2.44
C GLY A 37 -2.28 5.31 3.37
N GLY A 38 -2.13 5.65 4.65
CA GLY A 38 -1.83 4.68 5.68
C GLY A 38 -2.07 5.24 7.07
N VAL A 39 -2.09 4.36 8.06
CA VAL A 39 -2.33 4.68 9.48
C VAL A 39 -1.23 4.06 10.29
N THR A 40 -0.70 4.76 11.28
CA THR A 40 0.17 4.18 12.31
C THR A 40 -0.41 4.56 13.67
N PRO A 41 -0.97 3.62 14.45
CA PRO A 41 -1.35 3.87 15.83
C PRO A 41 -0.07 3.98 16.66
N GLY A 42 0.24 5.19 17.10
CA GLY A 42 1.42 5.55 17.89
C GLY A 42 1.29 6.98 18.36
#